data_AF-A0A8T6A344-F1
#
_entry.id   AF-A0A8T6A344-F1
#
_cell.length_a   1.000
_cell.length_b   1.000
_cell.length_c   1.000
_cell.angle_alpha   90.00
_cell.angle_beta   90.00
_cell.angle_gamma   90.00
#
_symmetry.space_group_name_H-M   'P 1'
#
loop_
_entity.id
_entity.type
_entity.pdbx_description
1 polymer ?
#
loop_
_entity_poly.entity_id
_entity_poly.type
_entity_poly.pdbx_seq_one_letter_code
_entity_poly.pdbx_strand_id
1 'polypeptide(L)'
;MVDQVKVVADDQAPAEQSLRRNLTNRHIQLIAIGGAIGTGLFMGSGKTISLAGPSIIFVYMIIGFMLFFVMRAMGELLLSNLEYKSFSDFASDLLGPWAGYFTGWTYWFCWVVTGMADVVAITAYAQFWFPDLSDWVASLAVIVLLLTL
;
A
#
# COMPACT_ATOMS: atom_id res chain seq x y z
N MET A 1 23.09 15.59 41.72
CA MET A 1 23.08 14.76 42.95
C MET A 1 21.62 14.67 43.36
N VAL A 2 21.14 13.46 43.72
CA VAL A 2 19.73 13.03 43.88
C VAL A 2 19.09 12.56 42.57
N ASP A 3 18.62 11.32 42.37
CA ASP A 3 18.81 10.04 43.07
C ASP A 3 18.41 8.89 42.12
N GLN A 4 19.12 7.78 42.25
CA GLN A 4 18.92 6.52 41.54
C GLN A 4 17.63 5.83 42.03
N VAL A 5 16.55 5.87 41.25
CA VAL A 5 15.47 4.89 41.41
C VAL A 5 15.83 3.66 40.58
N LYS A 6 16.46 2.75 41.30
CA LYS A 6 16.75 1.36 40.97
C LYS A 6 15.49 0.67 40.43
N VAL A 7 15.39 0.49 39.11
CA VAL A 7 14.42 -0.43 38.51
C VAL A 7 14.92 -1.83 38.79
N VAL A 8 14.26 -2.48 39.75
CA VAL A 8 14.44 -3.88 40.12
C VAL A 8 14.18 -4.72 38.88
N ALA A 9 15.13 -5.62 38.59
CA ALA A 9 14.99 -6.64 37.56
C ALA A 9 13.78 -7.51 37.90
N ASP A 10 12.82 -7.56 36.98
CA ASP A 10 11.77 -8.58 36.96
C ASP A 10 11.96 -9.47 35.74
N ASP A 11 11.60 -10.72 35.95
CA ASP A 11 12.04 -11.94 35.29
C ASP A 11 11.73 -12.05 33.79
N GLN A 12 12.51 -12.91 33.14
CA GLN A 12 12.48 -13.23 31.72
C GLN A 12 11.10 -13.68 31.21
N ALA A 13 10.43 -12.82 30.44
CA ALA A 13 9.45 -13.24 29.43
C ALA A 13 10.20 -13.60 28.13
N PRO A 14 9.77 -14.61 27.35
CA PRO A 14 10.48 -15.01 26.15
C PRO A 14 10.56 -13.80 25.22
N ALA A 15 11.76 -13.50 24.74
CA ALA A 15 12.01 -12.40 23.84
C ALA A 15 11.25 -12.63 22.53
N GLU A 16 9.99 -12.21 22.47
CA GLU A 16 9.36 -11.85 21.22
C GLU A 16 10.33 -10.89 20.54
N GLN A 17 10.75 -11.24 19.32
CA GLN A 17 11.53 -10.36 18.45
C GLN A 17 10.73 -9.08 18.23
N SER A 18 10.85 -8.14 19.16
CA SER A 18 10.16 -6.86 19.08
C SER A 18 10.71 -6.14 17.86
N LEU A 19 9.82 -5.85 16.92
CA LEU A 19 10.16 -5.12 15.71
C LEU A 19 10.80 -3.79 16.10
N ARG A 20 12.04 -3.56 15.67
CA ARG A 20 12.74 -2.32 15.96
C ARG A 20 12.06 -1.18 15.19
N ARG A 21 11.41 -0.27 15.91
CA ARG A 21 10.76 0.94 15.34
C ARG A 21 11.81 1.96 14.88
N ASN A 22 12.45 1.71 13.74
CA ASN A 22 13.46 2.61 13.12
C ASN A 22 12.92 3.42 11.93
N LEU A 23 11.65 3.26 11.57
CA LEU A 23 11.06 4.03 10.47
C LEU A 23 10.83 5.48 10.91
N THR A 24 11.62 6.39 10.36
CA THR A 24 11.43 7.83 10.53
C THR A 24 10.20 8.30 9.74
N ASN A 25 9.67 9.47 10.08
CA ASN A 25 8.53 10.06 9.35
C ASN A 25 8.84 10.18 7.84
N ARG A 26 10.08 10.52 7.48
CA ARG A 26 10.52 10.56 6.08
C ARG A 26 10.44 9.20 5.40
N HIS A 27 10.83 8.11 6.07
CA HIS A 27 10.70 6.77 5.50
C HIS A 27 9.24 6.40 5.25
N ILE A 28 8.34 6.72 6.20
CA ILE A 28 6.91 6.44 6.07
C ILE A 28 6.31 7.24 4.90
N GLN A 29 6.66 8.52 4.75
CA GLN A 29 6.20 9.34 3.63
C GLN A 29 6.71 8.81 2.29
N LEU A 30 7.96 8.37 2.20
CA LEU A 30 8.51 7.79 0.96
C LEU A 30 7.82 6.46 0.61
N ILE A 31 7.51 5.62 1.60
CA ILE A 31 6.72 4.40 1.38
C ILE A 31 5.32 4.76 0.87
N ALA A 32 4.66 5.75 1.46
CA ALA A 32 3.33 6.19 1.04
C ALA A 32 3.34 6.77 -0.38
N ILE A 33 4.31 7.62 -0.72
CA ILE A 33 4.46 8.20 -2.06
C ILE A 33 4.78 7.10 -3.07
N GLY A 34 5.71 6.20 -2.76
CA GLY A 34 6.08 5.08 -3.62
C GLY A 34 4.92 4.12 -3.87
N GLY A 35 4.09 3.86 -2.85
CA GLY A 35 2.88 3.05 -3.01
C GLY A 35 1.74 3.76 -3.77
N ALA A 36 1.63 5.08 -3.64
CA ALA A 36 0.60 5.87 -4.33
C ALA A 36 0.93 6.13 -5.81
N ILE A 37 2.22 6.33 -6.13
CA ILE A 37 2.69 6.53 -7.51
C ILE A 37 3.01 5.17 -8.12
N GLY A 38 1.99 4.56 -8.74
CA GLY A 38 2.12 3.25 -9.36
C GLY A 38 1.67 3.22 -10.82
N THR A 39 1.43 2.00 -11.30
CA THR A 39 0.98 1.71 -12.66
C THR A 39 -0.31 2.41 -13.06
N GLY A 40 -1.19 2.69 -12.08
CA GLY A 40 -2.40 3.48 -12.31
C GLY A 40 -2.14 4.89 -12.86
N LEU A 41 -1.08 5.56 -12.39
CA LEU A 41 -0.72 6.91 -12.86
C LEU A 41 0.03 6.86 -14.21
N PHE A 42 0.86 5.85 -14.44
CA PHE A 42 1.67 5.81 -15.66
C PHE A 42 0.92 5.14 -16.83
N MET A 43 0.48 3.89 -16.65
CA MET A 43 -0.21 3.12 -17.69
C MET A 43 -1.70 3.47 -17.75
N GLY A 44 -2.32 3.63 -16.57
CA GLY A 44 -3.75 3.96 -16.47
C GLY A 44 -4.08 5.34 -17.03
N SER A 45 -3.30 6.36 -16.65
CA SER A 45 -3.56 7.73 -17.11
C SER A 45 -3.44 7.88 -18.63
N GLY A 46 -2.57 7.16 -19.32
CA GLY A 46 -2.50 7.22 -20.79
C GLY A 46 -3.86 6.88 -21.46
N LYS A 47 -4.51 5.81 -21.00
CA LYS A 47 -5.84 5.41 -21.48
C LYS A 47 -6.92 6.42 -21.06
N THR A 48 -6.88 6.89 -19.82
CA THR A 48 -7.85 7.88 -19.33
C THR A 48 -7.71 9.24 -20.03
N ILE A 49 -6.48 9.67 -20.34
CA ILE A 49 -6.20 10.91 -21.09
C ILE A 49 -6.78 10.79 -22.50
N SER A 50 -6.58 9.64 -23.17
CA SER A 50 -7.16 9.42 -24.50
C SER A 50 -8.69 9.50 -24.51
N LEU A 51 -9.35 9.17 -23.39
CA LEU A 51 -10.81 9.18 -23.28
C LEU A 51 -11.37 10.55 -22.83
N ALA A 52 -10.75 11.17 -21.83
CA ALA A 52 -11.23 12.41 -21.21
C ALA A 52 -10.61 13.69 -21.83
N GLY A 53 -9.50 13.56 -22.56
CA GLY A 53 -8.74 14.69 -23.08
C GLY A 53 -8.20 15.59 -21.96
N PRO A 54 -8.04 16.91 -22.20
CA PRO A 54 -7.53 17.87 -21.22
C PRO A 54 -8.35 17.94 -19.92
N SER A 55 -9.61 17.48 -19.94
CA SER A 55 -10.51 17.53 -18.79
C SER A 55 -10.12 16.57 -17.66
N ILE A 56 -9.18 15.63 -17.89
CA ILE A 56 -8.72 14.66 -16.89
C ILE A 56 -8.19 15.32 -15.61
N ILE A 57 -7.62 16.52 -15.72
CA ILE A 57 -7.12 17.27 -14.56
C ILE A 57 -8.25 17.55 -13.58
N PHE A 58 -9.42 17.96 -14.08
CA PHE A 58 -10.61 18.21 -13.25
C PHE A 58 -11.13 16.91 -12.63
N VAL A 59 -11.13 15.81 -13.40
CA VAL A 59 -11.55 14.49 -12.91
C VAL A 59 -10.65 14.04 -11.75
N TYR A 60 -9.33 14.12 -11.91
CA TYR A 60 -8.37 13.75 -10.86
C TYR A 60 -8.41 14.70 -9.67
N MET A 61 -8.67 15.99 -9.88
CA MET A 61 -8.84 16.95 -8.78
C MET A 61 -10.07 16.62 -7.92
N ILE A 62 -11.21 16.30 -8.54
CA ILE A 62 -12.44 15.95 -7.81
C ILE A 62 -12.26 14.62 -7.07
N ILE A 63 -11.73 13.60 -7.74
CA ILE A 63 -11.49 12.28 -7.12
C ILE A 63 -10.47 12.41 -5.99
N GLY A 64 -9.35 13.09 -6.22
CA GLY A 64 -8.31 13.29 -5.22
C GLY A 64 -8.79 14.07 -4.00
N PHE A 65 -9.64 15.08 -4.22
CA PHE A 65 -10.28 15.83 -3.14
C PHE A 65 -11.16 14.91 -2.26
N MET A 66 -12.00 14.07 -2.86
CA MET A 66 -12.82 13.13 -2.09
C MET A 66 -11.98 12.05 -1.37
N LEU A 67 -10.97 11.50 -2.05
CA LEU A 67 -10.05 10.52 -1.45
C LEU A 67 -9.27 11.10 -0.26
N PHE A 68 -8.92 12.40 -0.30
CA PHE A 68 -8.27 13.07 0.82
C PHE A 68 -9.11 13.01 2.10
N PHE A 69 -10.43 13.27 2.01
CA PHE A 69 -11.31 13.17 3.18
C PHE A 69 -11.43 11.74 3.70
N VAL A 70 -11.53 10.75 2.81
CA VAL A 70 -11.58 9.33 3.21
C VAL A 70 -10.31 8.95 3.95
N MET A 71 -9.15 9.27 3.40
CA MET A 71 -7.86 8.96 4.04
C MET A 71 -7.67 9.72 5.36
N ARG A 72 -8.14 10.97 5.44
CA ARG A 72 -8.10 11.75 6.69
C ARG A 72 -8.94 11.11 7.77
N ALA A 73 -10.17 10.71 7.46
CA ALA A 73 -11.08 10.04 8.40
C ALA A 73 -10.53 8.69 8.85
N MET A 74 -9.99 7.88 7.93
CA MET A 74 -9.32 6.63 8.27
C MET A 74 -8.12 6.83 9.19
N GLY A 75 -7.34 7.89 8.96
CA GLY A 75 -6.21 8.25 9.84
C GLY A 75 -6.64 8.62 11.26
N GLU A 76 -7.75 9.35 11.42
CA GLU A 76 -8.29 9.67 12.75
C GLU A 76 -8.79 8.42 13.48
N LEU A 77 -9.39 7.50 12.74
CA LEU A 77 -9.94 6.26 13.28
C LEU A 77 -8.84 5.28 13.72
N LEU A 78 -7.70 5.26 13.04
CA LEU A 78 -6.52 4.52 13.50
C LEU A 78 -5.82 5.19 14.70
N LEU A 79 -5.98 6.49 14.88
CA LEU A 79 -5.43 7.21 16.03
C LEU A 79 -6.35 7.18 17.26
N SER A 80 -7.65 6.92 17.09
CA SER A 80 -8.60 6.84 18.19
C SER A 80 -8.45 5.56 19.01
N ASN A 81 -8.05 4.46 18.37
CA ASN A 81 -7.70 3.21 19.04
C ASN A 81 -6.44 2.59 18.42
N LEU A 82 -5.35 2.59 19.20
CA LEU A 82 -4.04 2.06 18.79
C LEU A 82 -3.98 0.52 18.79
N GLU A 83 -5.03 -0.17 19.25
CA GLU A 83 -5.15 -1.62 19.11
C GLU A 83 -5.47 -2.04 17.67
N TYR A 84 -6.04 -1.15 16.85
CA TYR A 84 -6.25 -1.40 15.42
C TYR A 84 -4.91 -1.43 14.70
N LYS A 85 -4.58 -2.58 14.11
CA LYS A 85 -3.34 -2.79 13.33
C LYS A 85 -3.60 -2.80 11.84
N SER A 86 -4.85 -3.03 11.42
CA SER A 86 -5.28 -3.07 10.04
C SER A 86 -6.64 -2.38 9.83
N PHE A 87 -6.96 -2.06 8.57
CA PHE A 87 -8.29 -1.53 8.23
C PHE A 87 -9.41 -2.55 8.45
N SER A 88 -9.10 -3.85 8.36
CA SER A 88 -10.06 -4.92 8.62
C SER A 88 -10.43 -5.00 10.10
N ASP A 89 -9.53 -4.60 11.01
CA ASP A 89 -9.74 -4.70 12.46
C ASP A 89 -10.83 -3.73 12.89
N PHE A 90 -10.73 -2.46 12.49
CA PHE A 90 -11.75 -1.48 12.83
C PHE A 90 -13.06 -1.72 12.07
N ALA A 91 -13.00 -2.26 10.85
CA ALA A 91 -14.20 -2.63 10.11
C ALA A 91 -14.95 -3.75 10.84
N SER A 92 -14.21 -4.74 11.37
CA SER A 92 -14.78 -5.81 12.19
C SER A 92 -15.39 -5.29 13.49
N ASP A 93 -14.73 -4.33 14.13
CA ASP A 93 -15.16 -3.79 15.43
C ASP A 93 -16.37 -2.86 15.30
N LEU A 94 -16.38 -1.97 14.30
CA LEU A 94 -17.43 -0.95 14.13
C LEU A 94 -18.66 -1.45 13.38
N LEU A 95 -18.48 -2.32 12.38
CA LEU A 95 -19.56 -2.81 11.52
C LEU A 95 -19.90 -4.29 11.77
N GLY A 96 -19.06 -4.98 12.54
CA GLY A 96 -19.25 -6.37 12.92
C GLY A 96 -18.37 -7.36 12.14
N PRO A 97 -18.28 -8.62 12.58
CA PRO A 97 -17.31 -9.60 12.08
C PRO A 97 -17.40 -9.88 10.57
N TRP A 98 -18.60 -9.79 9.99
CA TRP A 98 -18.79 -9.99 8.55
C TRP A 98 -18.07 -8.91 7.72
N ALA A 99 -18.07 -7.67 8.21
CA ALA A 99 -17.44 -6.55 7.52
C ALA A 99 -15.92 -6.69 7.53
N GLY A 100 -15.35 -7.16 8.65
CA GLY A 100 -13.94 -7.54 8.73
C GLY A 100 -13.59 -8.63 7.71
N TYR A 101 -14.36 -9.72 7.67
CA TYR A 101 -14.15 -10.79 6.68
C TYR A 101 -14.20 -10.28 5.24
N PHE A 102 -15.23 -9.50 4.90
CA PHE A 102 -15.41 -8.98 3.54
C PHE A 102 -14.29 -7.99 3.14
N THR A 103 -13.92 -7.08 4.04
CA THR A 103 -12.86 -6.10 3.78
C THR A 103 -11.50 -6.77 3.67
N GLY A 104 -11.18 -7.75 4.52
CA GLY A 104 -9.96 -8.55 4.43
C GLY A 104 -9.82 -9.29 3.10
N TRP A 105 -10.87 -9.98 2.66
CA TRP A 105 -10.86 -10.69 1.37
C TRP A 105 -10.79 -9.75 0.18
N THR A 106 -11.55 -8.64 0.21
CA THR A 106 -11.49 -7.62 -0.84
C THR A 106 -10.09 -7.03 -0.93
N TYR A 107 -9.46 -6.77 0.20
CA TYR A 107 -8.10 -6.24 0.27
C TYR A 107 -7.06 -7.22 -0.31
N TRP A 108 -7.15 -8.51 0.03
CA TRP A 108 -6.29 -9.53 -0.56
C TRP A 108 -6.46 -9.61 -2.08
N PHE A 109 -7.71 -9.61 -2.57
CA PHE A 109 -8.00 -9.64 -4.00
C PHE A 109 -7.47 -8.40 -4.72
N CYS A 110 -7.63 -7.21 -4.12
CA CYS A 110 -7.05 -5.97 -4.64
C CYS A 110 -5.54 -6.11 -4.82
N TRP A 111 -4.81 -6.69 -3.86
CA TRP A 111 -3.36 -6.90 -3.99
C TRP A 111 -2.99 -7.88 -5.10
N VAL A 112 -3.74 -8.96 -5.28
CA VAL A 112 -3.54 -9.90 -6.39
C VAL A 112 -3.72 -9.19 -7.74
N VAL A 113 -4.80 -8.41 -7.88
CA VAL A 113 -5.08 -7.64 -9.10
C VAL A 113 -4.01 -6.58 -9.35
N THR A 114 -3.57 -5.87 -8.32
CA THR A 114 -2.48 -4.88 -8.42
C THR A 114 -1.18 -5.53 -8.87
N GLY A 115 -0.80 -6.68 -8.29
CA GLY A 115 0.39 -7.41 -8.71
C GLY A 115 0.34 -7.84 -10.19
N MET A 116 -0.83 -8.30 -10.65
CA MET A 116 -1.03 -8.59 -12.08
C MET A 116 -0.92 -7.33 -12.96
N ALA A 117 -1.51 -6.21 -12.53
CA ALA A 117 -1.43 -4.95 -13.25
C ALA A 117 0.02 -4.45 -13.36
N ASP A 118 0.84 -4.66 -12.32
CA ASP A 118 2.25 -4.30 -12.31
C ASP A 118 3.07 -5.14 -13.30
N VAL A 119 2.85 -6.46 -13.36
CA VAL A 119 3.51 -7.33 -14.35
C VAL A 119 3.12 -6.93 -15.78
N VAL A 120 1.85 -6.61 -16.02
CA VAL A 120 1.36 -6.17 -17.34
C VAL A 120 2.01 -4.84 -17.73
N ALA A 121 2.09 -3.87 -16.82
CA ALA A 121 2.70 -2.58 -17.11
C ALA A 121 4.20 -2.70 -17.39
N ILE A 122 4.94 -3.47 -16.58
CA ILE A 122 6.38 -3.68 -16.79
C ILE A 122 6.62 -4.37 -18.13
N THR A 123 5.82 -5.38 -18.49
CA THR A 123 5.92 -6.08 -19.77
C THR A 123 5.66 -5.14 -20.94
N ALA A 124 4.60 -4.32 -20.87
CA ALA A 124 4.27 -3.34 -21.90
C ALA A 124 5.39 -2.30 -22.07
N TYR A 125 5.99 -1.83 -20.97
CA TYR A 125 7.14 -0.92 -21.05
C TYR A 125 8.40 -1.60 -21.58
N ALA A 126 8.66 -2.86 -21.22
CA ALA A 126 9.80 -3.61 -21.74
C ALA A 126 9.71 -3.76 -23.26
N GLN A 127 8.52 -4.05 -23.80
CA GLN A 127 8.30 -4.13 -25.25
C GLN A 127 8.47 -2.80 -25.98
N PHE A 128 8.13 -1.69 -25.34
CA PHE A 128 8.35 -0.37 -25.93
C PHE A 128 9.84 -0.13 -26.22
N TRP A 129 10.74 -0.61 -25.35
CA TRP A 129 12.19 -0.49 -25.54
C TRP A 129 12.81 -1.65 -26.32
N PHE A 130 12.25 -2.86 -26.19
CA PHE A 130 12.71 -4.08 -26.85
C PHE A 130 11.54 -4.72 -27.63
N PRO A 131 11.26 -4.27 -28.86
CA PRO A 131 10.08 -4.71 -29.63
C PRO A 131 10.07 -6.20 -29.98
N ASP A 132 11.25 -6.82 -30.09
CA ASP A 132 11.39 -8.25 -30.40
C ASP A 132 11.18 -9.16 -29.17
N LEU A 133 11.00 -8.57 -27.98
CA LEU A 133 10.81 -9.30 -26.74
C LEU A 133 9.38 -9.85 -26.63
N SER A 134 9.24 -11.16 -26.53
CA SER A 134 7.93 -11.81 -26.38
C SER A 134 7.31 -11.54 -24.99
N ASP A 135 6.00 -11.29 -24.95
CA ASP A 135 5.23 -10.98 -23.73
C ASP A 135 5.45 -11.98 -22.60
N TRP A 136 5.41 -13.27 -22.93
CA TRP A 136 5.53 -14.33 -21.92
C TRP A 136 6.94 -14.38 -21.34
N VAL A 137 7.98 -14.10 -22.14
CA VAL A 137 9.36 -14.06 -21.68
C VAL A 137 9.56 -12.89 -20.73
N ALA A 138 9.07 -11.71 -21.11
CA ALA A 138 9.14 -10.50 -20.29
C ALA A 138 8.40 -10.69 -18.94
N SER A 139 7.16 -11.17 -18.99
CA SER A 139 6.34 -11.42 -17.80
C SER A 139 6.99 -12.43 -16.86
N LEU A 140 7.51 -13.54 -17.41
CA LEU A 140 8.14 -14.60 -16.62
C LEU A 140 9.48 -14.13 -16.03
N ALA A 141 10.27 -13.35 -16.78
CA ALA A 141 11.50 -12.74 -16.27
C ALA A 141 11.23 -11.80 -15.09
N VAL A 142 10.18 -10.95 -15.17
CA VAL A 142 9.77 -10.07 -14.07
C VAL A 142 9.36 -10.87 -12.83
N ILE A 143 8.53 -11.90 -13.01
CA ILE A 143 8.09 -12.74 -11.89
C ILE A 143 9.28 -13.46 -11.24
N VAL A 144 10.17 -14.06 -12.04
CA VAL A 144 11.36 -14.74 -11.52
C VAL A 144 12.25 -13.75 -10.76
N LEU A 145 12.51 -12.58 -11.34
CA LEU A 145 13.33 -11.55 -10.70
C LEU A 145 12.74 -11.11 -9.35
N LEU A 146 11.43 -10.86 -9.28
CA LEU A 146 10.74 -10.49 -8.05
C LEU A 146 10.74 -11.59 -6.99
N LEU A 147 10.66 -12.86 -7.39
CA LEU A 147 10.69 -13.99 -6.44
C LEU A 147 12.11 -14.32 -5.95
N THR A 148 13.14 -13.94 -6.71
CA THR A 148 14.55 -14.18 -6.34
C THR A 148 15.18 -13.08 -5.50
N LEU A 149 14.58 -11.88 -5.49
CA LEU A 149 15.04 -10.72 -4.72
C LEU A 149 14.56 -10.80 -3.26
#